data_AF-A0A532T949-F1
#
_entry.id   AF-A0A532T949-F1
#
_cell.length_a   1.000
_cell.length_b   1.000
_cell.length_c   1.000
_cell.angle_alpha   90.00
_cell.angle_beta   90.00
_cell.angle_gamma   90.00
#
_symmetry.space_group_name_H-M   'P 1'
#
loop_
_entity.id
_entity.type
_entity.pdbx_description
1 polymer ?
#
loop_
_entity_poly.entity_id
_entity_poly.type
_entity_poly.pdbx_seq_one_letter_code
_entity_poly.pdbx_strand_id
1 'polypeptide(L)' 'MVQKSDVNQYWFNQEDLIKPIDWEYIRSLSEIIQDALELYMRGEISIGKASEIARISYREMDMIRVKARIPIHI' A
#
# COMPACT_ATOMS: atom_id res chain seq x y z
N MET A 1 0.24 18.11 12.28
CA MET A 1 -1.17 17.67 12.41
C MET A 1 -1.28 16.32 11.73
N VAL A 2 -1.34 15.23 12.50
CA VAL A 2 -1.61 13.89 11.96
C VAL A 2 -3.13 13.81 11.82
N GLN A 3 -3.63 13.85 10.58
CA GLN A 3 -5.06 13.64 10.33
C GLN A 3 -5.42 12.24 10.83
N LYS A 4 -6.41 12.16 11.72
CA LYS A 4 -7.13 10.93 12.04
C LYS A 4 -7.81 10.46 10.76
N SER A 5 -7.21 9.56 10.01
CA SER A 5 -7.92 8.86 8.93
C SER A 5 -8.86 7.85 9.58
N ASP A 6 -10.12 7.93 9.17
CA ASP A 6 -11.20 7.05 9.56
C ASP A 6 -10.77 5.59 9.57
N VAL A 7 -11.21 4.88 10.62
CA VAL A 7 -10.94 3.46 10.91
C VAL A 7 -11.42 2.48 9.83
N ASN A 8 -11.91 2.97 8.68
CA ASN A 8 -12.49 2.21 7.56
C ASN A 8 -11.88 2.56 6.18
N GLN A 9 -10.72 3.23 6.10
CA GLN A 9 -10.16 3.62 4.79
C GLN A 9 -9.51 2.47 4.00
N TYR A 10 -9.08 1.40 4.67
CA TYR A 10 -8.36 0.30 4.03
C TYR A 10 -9.12 -1.01 4.15
N TRP A 11 -8.89 -1.92 3.20
CA TRP A 11 -9.55 -3.24 3.18
C TRP A 11 -9.09 -4.16 4.32
N PHE A 12 -8.06 -3.76 5.08
CA PHE A 12 -7.55 -4.45 6.26
C PHE A 12 -7.62 -3.54 7.48
N ASN A 13 -7.79 -4.13 8.66
CA ASN A 13 -7.67 -3.41 9.92
C ASN A 13 -6.20 -3.31 10.33
N GLN A 14 -5.79 -2.15 10.82
CA GLN A 14 -4.41 -1.97 11.30
C GLN A 14 -4.10 -2.82 12.54
N GLU A 15 -5.12 -3.12 13.35
CA GLU A 15 -4.99 -3.95 14.57
C GLU A 15 -4.66 -5.41 14.24
N ASP A 16 -5.04 -5.88 13.05
CA ASP A 16 -4.79 -7.26 12.60
C ASP A 16 -3.36 -7.44 12.02
N LEU A 17 -2.60 -6.35 11.87
CA LEU A 17 -1.25 -6.42 11.32
C LEU A 17 -0.23 -6.92 12.35
N ILE A 18 0.57 -7.91 11.97
CA ILE A 18 1.69 -8.42 12.80
C ILE A 18 2.70 -7.30 13.12
N LYS A 19 2.89 -6.36 12.19
CA LYS A 19 3.74 -5.18 12.34
C LYS A 19 3.04 -3.97 11.71
N PRO A 20 3.18 -2.76 12.27
CA PRO A 20 2.63 -1.57 11.65
C PRO A 20 3.25 -1.32 10.28
N ILE A 21 2.45 -0.72 9.39
CA ILE A 21 2.89 -0.26 8.06
C ILE A 21 4.09 0.66 8.22
N ASP A 22 5.08 0.46 7.35
CA ASP A 22 6.26 1.32 7.27
C ASP A 22 5.94 2.57 6.45
N TRP A 23 5.22 3.51 7.06
CA TRP A 23 4.82 4.76 6.41
C TRP A 23 6.01 5.65 6.02
N GLU A 24 7.13 5.53 6.72
CA GLU A 24 8.36 6.25 6.38
C GLU A 24 8.95 5.71 5.08
N TYR A 25 8.99 4.38 4.94
CA TYR A 25 9.36 3.76 3.67
C TYR A 25 8.42 4.17 2.53
N ILE A 26 7.10 4.16 2.73
CA ILE A 26 6.15 4.58 1.68
C ILE A 26 6.44 6.02 1.22
N ARG A 27 6.63 6.96 2.17
CA ARG A 27 6.94 8.36 1.86
C ARG A 27 8.27 8.56 1.11
N SER A 28 9.18 7.57 1.17
CA SER A 28 10.45 7.61 0.44
C SER A 28 10.36 7.19 -1.03
N LEU A 29 9.22 6.61 -1.45
CA LEU A 29 8.99 6.14 -2.81
C LEU A 29 8.59 7.29 -3.74
N SER A 30 8.61 7.05 -5.05
CA SER A 30 8.06 8.02 -6.00
C SER A 30 6.55 8.18 -5.83
N GLU A 31 6.03 9.37 -6.14
CA GLU A 31 4.61 9.71 -5.98
C GLU A 31 3.69 8.70 -6.68
N ILE A 32 4.04 8.27 -7.91
CA ILE A 32 3.26 7.28 -8.66
C ILE A 32 3.15 5.91 -7.96
N ILE A 33 4.18 5.52 -7.19
CA ILE A 33 4.16 4.28 -6.40
C ILE A 33 3.32 4.48 -5.14
N GLN A 34 3.43 5.64 -4.50
CA GLN A 34 2.62 5.98 -3.32
C GLN A 34 1.12 5.96 -3.66
N ASP A 35 0.73 6.61 -4.76
CA ASP A 35 -0.67 6.65 -5.22
C ASP A 35 -1.18 5.25 -5.57
N ALA A 36 -0.38 4.45 -6.29
CA ALA A 36 -0.75 3.08 -6.63
C ALA A 36 -0.92 2.19 -5.40
N LEU A 37 -0.07 2.34 -4.38
CA LEU A 37 -0.20 1.63 -3.10
C LEU A 37 -1.43 2.09 -2.31
N GLU A 38 -1.74 3.38 -2.30
CA GLU A 38 -2.92 3.91 -1.61
C GLU A 38 -4.21 3.34 -2.22
N LEU A 39 -4.34 3.36 -3.55
CA LEU A 39 -5.48 2.75 -4.25
C LEU A 39 -5.61 1.25 -3.94
N TYR A 40 -4.47 0.54 -3.89
CA TYR A 40 -4.44 -0.87 -3.51
C TYR A 40 -4.87 -1.08 -2.06
N MET A 41 -4.38 -0.27 -1.12
CA MET A 41 -4.71 -0.35 0.30
C MET A 41 -6.17 -0.02 0.58
N ARG A 42 -6.80 0.83 -0.23
CA ARG A 42 -8.25 1.10 -0.20
C ARG A 42 -9.10 -0.01 -0.81
N GLY A 43 -8.49 -0.95 -1.52
CA GLY A 43 -9.18 -2.05 -2.19
C GLY A 43 -9.83 -1.64 -3.51
N GLU A 44 -9.48 -0.46 -4.03
CA GLU A 44 -10.03 0.06 -5.28
C GLU A 44 -9.44 -0.67 -6.50
N ILE A 45 -8.21 -1.19 -6.36
CA ILE A 45 -7.48 -1.90 -7.43
C ILE A 45 -6.73 -3.12 -6.89
N SER A 46 -6.45 -4.07 -7.78
CA SER A 46 -5.56 -5.20 -7.47
C SER A 46 -4.09 -4.78 -7.47
N ILE A 47 -3.23 -5.57 -6.82
CA ILE A 47 -1.77 -5.34 -6.83
C ILE A 47 -1.18 -5.38 -8.25
N GLY A 48 -1.77 -6.19 -9.15
CA GLY A 48 -1.40 -6.20 -10.56
C GLY A 48 -1.70 -4.88 -11.23
N LYS A 49 -2.90 -4.32 -11.00
CA LYS A 49 -3.25 -3.01 -11.56
C LYS A 49 -2.40 -1.88 -10.97
N ALA A 50 -2.04 -1.98 -9.69
CA ALA A 50 -1.12 -1.06 -9.04
C ALA A 50 0.26 -1.08 -9.73
N SER A 51 0.77 -2.26 -10.10
CA SER A 51 2.03 -2.40 -10.84
C SER A 51 1.99 -1.74 -12.23
N GLU A 52 0.86 -1.86 -12.94
CA GLU A 52 0.66 -1.21 -14.23
C GLU A 52 0.68 0.33 -14.11
N ILE A 53 -0.01 0.88 -13.12
CA ILE A 53 -0.05 2.33 -12.85
C ILE A 53 1.35 2.83 -12.51
N ALA A 54 2.04 2.14 -11.63
CA ALA A 54 3.40 2.48 -11.21
C ALA A 54 4.47 2.25 -12.30
N ARG A 55 4.11 1.64 -13.43
CA ARG A 55 5.01 1.31 -14.54
C ARG A 55 6.23 0.47 -14.13
N ILE A 56 6.01 -0.45 -13.19
CA ILE A 56 7.01 -1.42 -12.72
C ILE A 56 6.47 -2.83 -12.88
N SER A 57 7.33 -3.83 -12.78
CA SER A 57 6.87 -5.22 -12.83
C SER A 57 6.00 -5.55 -11.61
N TYR A 58 5.11 -6.53 -11.76
CA TYR A 58 4.33 -7.10 -10.65
C TYR A 58 5.23 -7.48 -9.47
N ARG A 59 6.38 -8.10 -9.77
CA ARG A 59 7.35 -8.54 -8.76
C ARG A 59 7.95 -7.37 -7.99
N GLU A 60 8.30 -6.28 -8.68
CA GLU A 60 8.81 -5.07 -8.01
C GLU A 60 7.75 -4.44 -7.12
N MET A 61 6.51 -4.36 -7.60
CA MET A 61 5.40 -3.84 -6.79
C MET A 61 5.14 -4.71 -5.56
N ASP A 62 5.16 -6.03 -5.70
CA ASP A 62 5.00 -6.96 -4.57
C ASP A 62 6.15 -6.83 -3.55
N MET A 63 7.40 -6.68 -4.02
CA MET A 63 8.54 -6.43 -3.13
C MET A 63 8.38 -5.13 -2.34
N ILE A 64 7.89 -4.07 -3.00
CA ILE A 64 7.59 -2.79 -2.35
C ILE A 64 6.50 -2.97 -1.29
N ARG A 65 5.39 -3.65 -1.62
CA ARG A 65 4.31 -3.97 -0.70
C ARG A 65 4.81 -4.71 0.55
N VAL A 66 5.62 -5.77 0.35
CA VAL A 66 6.20 -6.55 1.44
C VAL A 66 7.11 -5.69 2.32
N LYS A 67 7.98 -4.88 1.71
CA LYS A 67 8.88 -3.99 2.46
C LYS A 67 8.12 -2.91 3.24
N ALA A 68 7.02 -2.41 2.68
CA ALA A 68 6.09 -1.50 3.35
C ALA A 68 5.22 -2.18 4.43
N ARG A 69 5.27 -3.52 4.53
CA ARG A 69 4.47 -4.35 5.46
C ARG A 69 2.97 -4.23 5.22
N ILE A 70 2.58 -4.02 3.97
CA ILE A 70 1.18 -3.99 3.56
C ILE A 70 0.72 -5.43 3.32
N PRO A 71 -0.42 -5.87 3.87
CA PRO A 71 -0.91 -7.24 3.68
C PRO A 71 -1.27 -7.52 2.22
N ILE A 72 -1.40 -8.80 1.86
CA ILE A 72 -1.84 -9.20 0.52
C ILE A 72 -3.36 -9.36 0.49
N HIS A 73 -4.02 -8.61 -0.39
CA HIS A 73 -5.42 -8.84 -0.74
C HIS A 73 -5.50 -10.04 -1.68
N ILE A 74 -6.17 -11.10 -1.24
CA ILE A 74 -6.45 -12.32 -2.01
C ILE A 74 -7.84 -12.20 -2.64
#